data_AF-A0A0N4U8A3-F1
#
_entry.id   AF-A0A0N4U8A3-F1
#
_cell.length_a   1.000
_cell.length_b   1.000
_cell.length_c   1.000
_cell.angle_alpha   90.00
_cell.angle_beta   90.00
_cell.angle_gamma   90.00
#
_symmetry.space_group_name_H-M   'P 1'
#
loop_
_entity.id
_entity.type
_entity.pdbx_description
1 polymer ?
#
loop_
_entity_poly.entity_id
_entity_poly.type
_entity_poly.pdbx_seq_one_letter_code
_entity_poly.pdbx_strand_id
1 'polypeptide(L)'
;MNKEIRGVPIKKYFTNLASKDVEIEENNVAFRCVNNRFHVYAIIFIIWGILAVVMFSTALFSTQTFLDTFGQGHHEQFIVRFFIVIIIKIIIILVGLFLIYQCFVFNLCRKYFDHIRSIDLPMQEATELQDISEKNQILQSDL
;
A
#
# COMPACT_ATOMS: atom_id res chain seq x y z
N MET A 1 -26.80 -3.29 9.53
CA MET A 1 -26.36 -3.00 8.15
C MET A 1 -24.99 -3.61 7.93
N ASN A 2 -24.93 -4.75 7.23
CA ASN A 2 -23.67 -5.36 6.86
C ASN A 2 -23.11 -4.55 5.68
N LYS A 3 -22.16 -3.66 5.93
CA LYS A 3 -21.54 -2.89 4.85
C LYS A 3 -20.61 -3.84 4.09
N GLU A 4 -20.74 -3.81 2.77
CA GLU A 4 -19.93 -4.60 1.86
C GLU A 4 -19.07 -3.65 1.01
N ILE A 5 -17.84 -4.06 0.74
CA ILE A 5 -16.95 -3.36 -0.18
C ILE A 5 -16.82 -4.26 -1.41
N ARG A 6 -17.45 -3.85 -2.52
CA ARG A 6 -17.54 -4.63 -3.79
C ARG A 6 -17.93 -6.10 -3.58
N GLY A 7 -18.99 -6.35 -2.80
CA GLY A 7 -19.55 -7.68 -2.59
C GLY A 7 -18.86 -8.53 -1.52
N VAL A 8 -17.82 -8.01 -0.84
CA VAL A 8 -17.19 -8.70 0.29
C VAL A 8 -17.63 -8.07 1.62
N PRO A 9 -18.16 -8.86 2.57
CA PRO A 9 -18.48 -8.37 3.91
C PRO A 9 -17.24 -7.82 4.62
N ILE A 10 -17.32 -6.61 5.18
CA ILE A 10 -16.17 -5.94 5.83
C ILE A 10 -15.50 -6.81 6.90
N LYS A 11 -16.27 -7.59 7.66
CA LYS A 11 -15.70 -8.48 8.68
C LYS A 11 -14.77 -9.52 8.06
N LYS A 12 -15.20 -10.17 6.97
CA LYS A 12 -14.39 -11.17 6.26
C LYS A 12 -13.15 -10.52 5.62
N TYR A 13 -13.30 -9.29 5.12
CA TYR A 13 -12.18 -8.51 4.60
C TYR A 13 -11.05 -8.32 5.64
N PHE A 14 -11.38 -7.86 6.85
CA PHE A 14 -10.36 -7.69 7.91
C PHE A 14 -9.83 -9.02 8.46
N THR A 15 -10.66 -10.06 8.53
CA THR A 15 -10.19 -11.39 8.95
C THR A 15 -9.16 -11.96 7.98
N ASN A 16 -9.41 -11.87 6.67
CA ASN A 16 -8.47 -12.35 5.64
C ASN A 16 -7.14 -11.58 5.66
N LEU A 17 -7.21 -10.26 5.89
CA LEU A 17 -6.01 -9.44 6.08
C LEU A 17 -5.20 -9.88 7.31
N ALA A 18 -5.87 -10.24 8.40
CA ALA A 18 -5.22 -10.66 9.64
C ALA A 18 -4.69 -12.10 9.58
N SER A 19 -5.38 -13.02 8.90
CA SER A 19 -4.99 -14.42 8.81
C SER A 19 -3.83 -14.66 7.86
N LYS A 20 -3.46 -13.68 7.02
CA LYS A 20 -2.57 -13.87 5.87
C LYS A 20 -3.04 -14.95 4.88
N ASP A 21 -4.21 -15.55 5.10
CA ASP A 21 -4.96 -16.32 4.12
C ASP A 21 -5.59 -15.33 3.13
N VAL A 22 -4.71 -14.70 2.36
CA VAL A 22 -5.08 -14.05 1.12
C VAL A 22 -5.32 -15.19 0.14
N GLU A 23 -6.48 -15.84 0.26
CA GLU A 23 -6.99 -16.81 -0.72
C GLU A 23 -7.03 -16.10 -2.08
N ILE A 24 -5.99 -16.32 -2.88
CA ILE A 24 -5.99 -16.15 -4.34
C ILE A 24 -6.49 -14.74 -4.73
N GLU A 25 -5.78 -13.72 -4.25
CA GLU A 25 -5.91 -12.32 -4.69
C GLU A 25 -5.26 -12.06 -6.06
N GLU A 26 -5.03 -13.12 -6.84
CA GLU A 26 -4.32 -13.08 -8.11
C GLU A 26 -5.11 -12.37 -9.22
N ASN A 27 -6.45 -12.33 -9.10
CA ASN A 27 -7.35 -11.75 -10.10
C ASN A 27 -8.03 -10.43 -9.71
N ASN A 28 -7.82 -9.90 -8.50
CA ASN A 28 -8.51 -8.67 -8.09
C ASN A 28 -7.61 -7.43 -8.14
N VAL A 29 -7.51 -6.87 -9.34
CA VAL A 29 -6.81 -5.62 -9.64
C VAL A 29 -7.28 -4.42 -8.78
N ALA A 30 -8.44 -4.53 -8.12
CA ALA A 30 -9.02 -3.48 -7.30
C ALA A 30 -8.31 -3.24 -5.95
N PHE A 31 -7.46 -4.16 -5.47
CA PHE A 31 -6.86 -4.05 -4.15
C PHE A 31 -5.56 -3.24 -4.08
N ARG A 32 -4.93 -2.94 -5.21
CA ARG A 32 -3.74 -2.07 -5.22
C ARG A 32 -4.00 -0.64 -5.64
N CYS A 33 -5.17 -0.34 -6.21
CA CYS A 33 -5.40 0.92 -6.92
C CYS A 33 -6.75 1.52 -6.58
N VAL A 34 -6.77 2.79 -6.14
CA VAL A 34 -7.93 3.65 -6.38
C VAL A 34 -8.09 3.72 -7.91
N ASN A 35 -9.16 3.10 -8.40
CA ASN A 35 -9.56 3.13 -9.81
C ASN A 35 -8.53 2.58 -10.83
N ASN A 36 -7.84 1.48 -10.51
CA ASN A 36 -6.87 0.82 -11.39
C ASN A 36 -5.66 1.67 -11.84
N ARG A 37 -5.54 2.93 -11.38
CA ARG A 37 -4.48 3.86 -11.79
C ARG A 37 -3.65 4.40 -10.63
N PHE A 38 -4.28 4.67 -9.48
CA PHE A 38 -3.59 5.31 -8.37
C PHE A 38 -3.37 4.34 -7.23
N HIS A 39 -2.12 3.95 -7.01
CA HIS A 39 -1.77 3.16 -5.84
C HIS A 39 -2.06 3.96 -4.57
N VAL A 40 -2.84 3.42 -3.63
CA VAL A 40 -3.19 4.09 -2.36
C VAL A 40 -1.93 4.60 -1.66
N TYR A 41 -0.85 3.82 -1.69
CA TYR A 41 0.47 4.20 -1.18
C TYR A 41 1.07 5.41 -1.89
N ALA A 42 0.95 5.51 -3.21
CA ALA A 42 1.44 6.67 -3.95
C ALA A 42 0.66 7.93 -3.55
N ILE A 43 -0.67 7.83 -3.37
CA ILE A 43 -1.48 8.95 -2.89
C ILE A 43 -1.05 9.35 -1.47
N ILE A 44 -0.93 8.39 -0.55
CA ILE A 44 -0.49 8.66 0.83
C ILE A 44 0.89 9.33 0.82
N PHE A 45 1.82 8.84 0.00
CA PHE A 45 3.15 9.41 -0.12
C PHE A 45 3.13 10.85 -0.66
N ILE A 46 2.31 11.13 -1.68
CA ILE A 46 2.13 12.48 -2.23
C ILE A 46 1.50 13.42 -1.20
N ILE A 47 0.44 12.98 -0.52
CA ILE A 47 -0.22 13.77 0.54
C ILE A 47 0.77 14.06 1.66
N TRP A 48 1.51 13.06 2.11
CA TRP A 48 2.54 13.22 3.12
C TRP A 48 3.62 14.19 2.65
N GLY A 49 4.08 14.09 1.40
CA GLY A 49 5.07 14.99 0.81
C GLY A 49 4.59 16.45 0.76
N ILE A 50 3.35 16.68 0.33
CA ILE A 50 2.75 18.02 0.30
C ILE A 50 2.64 18.59 1.72
N LEU A 51 2.12 17.80 2.67
CA LEU A 51 2.04 18.20 4.07
C LEU A 51 3.42 18.52 4.65
N ALA A 52 4.42 17.70 4.38
CA ALA A 52 5.79 17.96 4.82
C ALA A 52 6.31 19.28 4.25
N VAL A 53 6.18 19.52 2.94
CA VAL A 53 6.63 20.77 2.32
C VAL A 53 5.95 22.00 2.92
N VAL A 54 4.62 21.96 3.10
CA VAL A 54 3.87 23.05 3.74
C VAL A 54 4.37 23.28 5.16
N MET A 55 4.50 22.23 5.96
CA MET A 55 4.93 22.34 7.36
C MET A 55 6.38 22.84 7.49
N PHE A 56 7.28 22.40 6.61
CA PHE A 56 8.65 22.90 6.59
C PHE A 56 8.70 24.37 6.16
N SER A 57 7.91 24.76 5.16
CA SER A 57 7.80 26.15 4.72
C SER A 57 7.24 27.05 5.82
N THR A 58 6.17 26.63 6.50
CA THR A 58 5.61 27.34 7.65
C THR A 58 6.62 27.48 8.77
N ALA A 59 7.40 26.43 9.06
CA ALA A 59 8.46 26.51 10.07
C ALA A 59 9.58 27.51 9.72
N LEU A 60 9.83 27.75 8.42
CA LEU A 60 10.83 28.72 7.95
C LEU A 60 10.33 30.16 8.03
N PHE A 61 9.06 30.40 7.67
CA PHE A 61 8.50 31.76 7.66
C PHE A 61 7.91 32.20 9.01
N SER A 62 7.33 31.27 9.77
CA SER A 62 6.70 31.56 11.06
C SER A 62 6.79 30.35 11.99
N THR A 63 7.83 30.34 12.82
CA THR A 63 8.00 29.32 13.88
C THR A 63 6.81 29.32 14.85
N GLN A 64 6.22 30.49 15.13
CA GLN A 64 5.04 30.59 15.98
C GLN A 64 3.84 29.87 15.36
N THR A 65 3.49 30.17 14.10
CA THR A 65 2.38 29.51 13.40
C THR A 65 2.60 28.00 13.29
N PHE A 66 3.85 27.58 13.07
CA PHE A 66 4.20 26.15 13.07
C PHE A 66 3.92 25.50 14.43
N LEU A 67 4.36 26.12 15.53
CA LEU A 67 4.13 25.60 16.88
C LEU A 67 2.65 25.62 17.27
N ASP A 68 1.91 26.67 16.88
CA ASP A 68 0.47 26.77 17.10
C ASP A 68 -0.28 25.61 16.43
N THR A 69 0.16 25.19 15.24
CA THR A 69 -0.40 24.02 14.53
C THR A 69 -0.28 22.73 15.36
N PHE A 70 0.72 22.63 16.24
CA PHE A 70 0.92 21.50 17.16
C PHE A 70 0.50 21.80 18.61
N GLY A 71 -0.15 22.93 18.89
CA GLY A 71 -0.55 23.34 20.24
C GLY A 71 0.62 23.75 21.16
N GLN A 72 1.79 24.02 20.60
CA GLN A 72 3.03 24.35 21.33
C GLN A 72 3.38 25.84 21.32
N GLY A 73 2.45 26.72 20.92
CA GLY A 73 2.69 28.17 20.86
C GLY A 73 2.92 28.87 22.21
N HIS A 74 2.47 28.23 23.30
CA HIS A 74 2.49 28.81 24.65
C HIS A 74 3.89 28.91 25.28
N HIS A 75 4.89 28.20 24.75
CA HIS A 75 6.26 28.28 25.25
C HIS A 75 6.86 29.62 24.88
N GLU A 76 7.20 30.50 25.82
CA GLU A 76 7.79 31.81 25.48
C GLU A 76 9.30 31.73 25.17
N GLN A 77 9.99 30.76 25.77
CA GLN A 77 11.44 30.63 25.63
C GLN A 77 11.83 30.17 24.23
N PHE A 78 12.63 30.99 23.54
CA PHE A 78 13.11 30.69 22.18
C PHE A 78 13.83 29.34 22.08
N ILE A 79 14.68 29.01 23.06
CA ILE A 79 15.41 27.74 23.10
C ILE A 79 14.46 26.53 23.14
N VAL A 80 13.40 26.61 23.94
CA VAL A 80 12.40 25.53 24.04
C VAL A 80 11.66 25.37 22.71
N ARG A 81 11.21 26.48 22.12
CA ARG A 81 10.60 26.51 20.78
C ARG A 81 11.49 25.85 19.73
N PHE A 82 12.77 26.20 19.72
CA PHE A 82 13.75 25.67 18.78
C PHE A 82 13.91 24.15 18.88
N PHE A 83 14.07 23.62 20.10
CA PHE A 83 14.17 22.17 20.30
C PHE A 83 12.89 21.43 19.89
N ILE A 84 11.71 21.98 20.21
CA ILE A 84 10.43 21.39 19.80
C ILE A 84 10.34 21.30 18.27
N VAL A 85 10.69 22.38 17.55
CA VAL A 85 10.68 22.38 16.08
C VAL A 85 11.63 21.32 15.51
N ILE A 86 12.83 21.18 16.08
CA ILE A 86 13.80 20.16 15.64
C ILE A 86 13.22 18.76 15.84
N ILE A 87 12.68 18.46 17.03
CA ILE A 87 12.10 17.16 17.34
C ILE A 87 10.95 16.83 16.38
N ILE A 88 10.04 17.78 16.15
CA ILE A 88 8.92 17.58 15.22
C ILE A 88 9.44 17.33 13.79
N LYS A 89 10.44 18.08 13.32
CA LYS A 89 11.05 17.85 12.00
C LYS A 89 11.66 16.47 11.88
N ILE A 90 12.36 15.99 12.92
CA ILE A 90 12.92 14.64 12.96
C ILE A 90 11.81 13.60 12.87
N ILE A 91 10.72 13.75 13.64
CA ILE A 91 9.57 12.84 13.60
C ILE A 91 8.96 12.81 12.19
N ILE A 92 8.73 13.97 11.57
CA ILE A 92 8.22 14.05 10.19
C ILE A 92 9.14 13.27 9.25
N ILE A 93 10.45 13.52 9.30
CA ILE A 93 11.43 12.82 8.45
C ILE A 93 11.39 11.30 8.67
N LEU A 94 11.31 10.83 9.92
CA LEU A 94 11.22 9.40 10.24
C LEU A 94 9.96 8.76 9.66
N VAL A 95 8.81 9.43 9.75
CA VAL A 95 7.56 8.98 9.09
C VAL A 95 7.77 8.89 7.58
N GLY A 96 8.43 9.88 6.97
CA GLY A 96 8.78 9.84 5.55
C GLY A 96 9.63 8.63 5.16
N LEU A 97 10.70 8.36 5.92
CA LEU A 97 11.57 7.21 5.70
C LEU A 97 10.80 5.88 5.86
N PHE A 98 9.93 5.79 6.85
CA PHE A 98 9.05 4.63 7.03
C PHE A 98 8.13 4.42 5.83
N LEU A 99 7.51 5.48 5.29
CA LEU A 99 6.67 5.39 4.10
C LEU A 99 7.46 4.97 2.85
N ILE A 100 8.69 5.47 2.68
CA ILE A 100 9.60 5.04 1.61
C ILE A 100 9.91 3.55 1.75
N TYR A 101 10.23 3.08 2.96
CA TYR A 101 10.49 1.67 3.23
C TYR A 101 9.27 0.80 2.89
N GLN A 102 8.07 1.21 3.30
CA GLN A 102 6.83 0.51 2.95
C GLN A 102 6.62 0.44 1.44
N CYS A 103 6.86 1.55 0.72
CA CYS A 103 6.80 1.59 -0.74
C CYS A 103 7.83 0.64 -1.38
N PHE A 104 9.05 0.58 -0.84
CA PHE A 104 10.10 -0.33 -1.29
C PHE A 104 9.72 -1.80 -1.09
N VAL A 105 9.27 -2.17 0.11
CA VAL A 105 8.80 -3.53 0.43
C VAL A 105 7.64 -3.90 -0.47
N PHE A 106 6.67 -3.01 -0.67
CA PHE A 106 5.55 -3.23 -1.57
C PHE A 106 6.01 -3.49 -3.02
N ASN A 107 6.97 -2.71 -3.52
CA ASN A 107 7.54 -2.91 -4.85
C ASN A 107 8.32 -4.22 -4.97
N LEU A 108 9.04 -4.64 -3.93
CA LEU A 108 9.69 -5.95 -3.89
C LEU A 108 8.68 -7.08 -3.92
N CYS A 109 7.66 -7.04 -3.05
CA CYS A 109 6.58 -8.01 -3.05
C CYS A 109 5.90 -8.07 -4.41
N ARG A 110 5.65 -6.92 -5.05
CA ARG A 110 5.11 -6.87 -6.42
C ARG A 110 5.99 -7.62 -7.40
N LYS A 111 7.29 -7.32 -7.46
CA LYS A 111 8.24 -8.00 -8.36
C LYS A 111 8.29 -9.50 -8.11
N TYR A 112 8.24 -9.91 -6.84
CA TYR A 112 8.22 -11.32 -6.46
C TYR A 112 6.97 -12.02 -7.00
N PHE A 113 5.77 -11.48 -6.75
CA PHE A 113 4.53 -12.07 -7.25
C PHE A 113 4.42 -12.01 -8.78
N ASP A 114 4.89 -10.95 -9.42
CA ASP A 114 4.92 -10.83 -10.89
C ASP A 114 5.83 -11.93 -11.50
N HIS A 115 6.95 -12.26 -10.84
CA HIS A 115 7.84 -13.34 -11.26
C HIS A 115 7.21 -14.73 -11.06
N ILE A 116 6.62 -15.01 -9.90
CA ILE A 116 5.92 -16.29 -9.65
C ILE A 116 4.79 -16.51 -10.67
N ARG A 117 3.96 -15.47 -10.90
CA ARG A 117 2.90 -15.50 -11.92
C ARG A 117 3.41 -15.84 -13.31
N SER A 118 4.61 -15.35 -13.68
CA SER A 118 5.18 -15.63 -15.00
C SER A 118 5.63 -17.10 -15.18
N ILE A 119 5.84 -17.83 -14.09
CA ILE A 119 6.21 -19.24 -14.10
C ILE A 119 4.96 -20.13 -14.05
N ASP A 120 3.97 -19.77 -13.23
CA ASP A 120 2.79 -20.61 -13.00
C ASP A 120 1.82 -20.62 -14.19
N LEU A 121 1.65 -19.47 -14.88
CA LEU A 121 0.77 -19.35 -16.04
C LEU A 121 1.07 -20.38 -17.16
N PRO A 122 2.31 -20.49 -17.68
CA PRO A 122 2.61 -21.47 -18.72
C PRO A 122 2.52 -22.92 -18.23
N MET A 123 2.76 -23.17 -16.94
CA MET A 123 2.63 -24.52 -16.38
C MET A 123 1.16 -24.93 -16.27
N GLN A 124 0.29 -24.01 -15.87
CA GLN A 124 -1.15 -24.24 -15.85
C GLN A 124 -1.70 -24.45 -17.27
N GLU A 125 -1.30 -23.61 -18.23
CA GLU A 125 -1.70 -23.76 -19.63
C GLU A 125 -1.24 -25.10 -20.22
N ALA A 126 -0.01 -25.54 -19.92
CA ALA A 126 0.49 -26.86 -20.34
C ALA A 126 -0.31 -28.02 -19.71
N THR A 127 -0.70 -27.89 -18.44
CA THR A 127 -1.50 -28.89 -17.73
C THR A 127 -2.91 -28.99 -18.32
N GLU A 128 -3.54 -27.85 -18.60
CA GLU A 128 -4.86 -27.79 -19.24
C GLU A 128 -4.84 -28.38 -20.66
N LEU A 129 -3.79 -28.11 -21.44
CA LEU A 129 -3.62 -28.69 -22.77
C LEU A 129 -3.41 -30.21 -22.72
N GLN A 130 -2.70 -30.72 -21.72
CA GLN A 130 -2.52 -32.16 -21.53
C GLN A 130 -3.83 -32.86 -21.19
N ASP A 131 -4.64 -32.30 -20.27
CA ASP A 131 -5.95 -32.86 -19.90
C ASP A 131 -6.91 -32.89 -21.10
N ILE A 132 -6.91 -31.83 -21.93
CA ILE A 132 -7.68 -31.79 -23.19
C ILE A 132 -7.18 -32.85 -24.18
N SER A 133 -5.86 -33.03 -24.31
CA SER A 133 -5.27 -34.05 -25.18
C SER A 133 -5.64 -35.48 -24.75
N GLU A 134 -5.53 -35.78 -23.47
CA GLU A 134 -5.89 -37.09 -22.90
C GLU A 134 -7.38 -37.37 -23.11
N LYS A 135 -8.25 -36.39 -22.87
CA LYS A 135 -9.69 -36.52 -23.11
C LYS A 135 -10.03 -36.78 -24.58
N ASN A 136 -9.33 -36.14 -25.51
CA ASN A 136 -9.50 -36.38 -26.95
C ASN A 136 -9.03 -37.77 -27.38
N GLN A 137 -7.96 -38.31 -26.78
CA GLN A 137 -7.49 -39.68 -27.05
C GLN A 137 -8.50 -40.73 -26.57
N ILE A 138 -9.09 -40.54 -25.39
CA ILE A 138 -10.14 -41.43 -24.86
C ILE A 138 -11.37 -41.43 -25.79
N LEU A 139 -11.80 -40.25 -26.25
CA LEU A 139 -12.91 -40.13 -27.20
C LEU A 139 -12.64 -40.81 -28.55
N GLN A 140 -11.38 -40.85 -29.01
CA GLN A 140 -10.99 -41.53 -30.23
C GLN A 140 -10.89 -43.05 -30.07
N SER A 141 -10.61 -43.57 -28.86
CA SER A 141 -10.57 -45.01 -28.61
C SER A 141 -11.95 -45.66 -28.44
N ASP A 142 -12.96 -44.86 -28.11
CA ASP A 142 -14.35 -45.32 -27.95
C ASP A 142 -15.13 -45.37 -29.28
N LEU A 143 -14.56 -44.84 -30.38
CA LEU A 143 -15.18 -44.77 -31.71
C LEU A 143 -14.73 -45.93 -32.62
#